data_AF-A0A2R7SBG0-F1
#
_entry.id   AF-A0A2R7SBG0-F1
#
_cell.length_a   1.000
_cell.length_b   1.000
_cell.length_c   1.000
_cell.angle_alpha   90.00
_cell.angle_beta   90.00
_cell.angle_gamma   90.00
#
_symmetry.space_group_name_H-M   'P 1'
#
loop_
_entity.id
_entity.type
_entity.pdbx_description
1 polymer ?
#
loop_
_entity_poly.entity_id
_entity_poly.type
_entity_poly.pdbx_seq_one_letter_code
_entity_poly.pdbx_strand_id
1 'polypeptide(L)'
;MPGDGARAVVSGRVATQAVDRAITAEQVAFAAKDEGNTAAGWAALAANEYSFLGKAALETLPGGVLIHDGKLDAARLEAARSTLGNVTARLARAYGVMPADAWAVVASVSSAVRSTYHGDVTAGRMMSLRFNDAPPKDPTAAIRQVRWFVSHEVTHWWDTGVLRTDMDRPWIHEGHADWMAGLLMLDAGQTDTATWRADMDTALNNCQFARRDRPAATLPSGFNRDDDPYACGHVTWLLAQSQRPR
;
A
#
# COMPACT_ATOMS: atom_id res chain seq x y z
N MET A 1 -17.60 -28.34 -0.32
CA MET A 1 -18.26 -27.28 0.46
C MET A 1 -17.21 -26.57 1.29
N PRO A 2 -17.17 -25.24 1.34
CA PRO A 2 -16.34 -24.53 2.31
C PRO A 2 -16.77 -25.01 3.71
N GLY A 3 -15.84 -25.53 4.52
CA GLY A 3 -16.16 -26.00 5.86
C GLY A 3 -16.68 -24.86 6.74
N ASP A 4 -17.55 -25.18 7.71
CA ASP A 4 -18.14 -24.19 8.62
C ASP A 4 -17.11 -23.17 9.13
N GLY A 5 -17.45 -21.88 8.95
CA GLY A 5 -16.65 -20.74 9.35
C GLY A 5 -15.59 -20.25 8.35
N ALA A 6 -15.42 -20.91 7.20
CA ALA A 6 -14.57 -20.40 6.13
C ALA A 6 -15.19 -19.17 5.46
N ARG A 7 -14.37 -18.14 5.21
CA ARG A 7 -14.78 -16.91 4.51
C ARG A 7 -13.89 -16.72 3.29
N ALA A 8 -14.51 -16.28 2.20
CA ALA A 8 -13.82 -15.76 1.04
C ALA A 8 -13.82 -14.23 1.11
N VAL A 9 -12.74 -13.57 0.68
CA VAL A 9 -12.80 -12.14 0.35
C VAL A 9 -12.44 -11.96 -1.09
N VAL A 10 -13.32 -11.30 -1.84
CA VAL A 10 -13.17 -11.06 -3.28
C VAL A 10 -13.53 -9.60 -3.56
N SER A 11 -12.60 -8.85 -4.18
CA SER A 11 -12.81 -7.43 -4.52
C SER A 11 -13.26 -6.58 -3.34
N GLY A 12 -12.60 -6.77 -2.18
CA GLY A 12 -12.88 -6.00 -0.97
C GLY A 12 -14.14 -6.43 -0.21
N ARG A 13 -14.89 -7.43 -0.70
CA ARG A 13 -16.14 -7.90 -0.08
C ARG A 13 -15.98 -9.27 0.54
N VAL A 14 -16.56 -9.45 1.72
CA VAL A 14 -16.60 -10.73 2.42
C VAL A 14 -17.75 -11.56 1.88
N ALA A 15 -17.47 -12.81 1.51
CA ALA A 15 -18.45 -13.80 1.10
C ALA A 15 -18.36 -15.03 2.01
N THR A 16 -19.52 -15.49 2.48
CA THR A 16 -19.68 -16.73 3.26
C THR A 16 -20.21 -17.89 2.41
N GLN A 17 -20.51 -17.64 1.14
CA GLN A 17 -20.97 -18.61 0.15
C GLN A 17 -19.93 -18.78 -0.95
N ALA A 18 -20.08 -19.83 -1.77
CA ALA A 18 -19.29 -19.98 -2.99
C ALA A 18 -19.46 -18.72 -3.86
N VAL A 19 -18.35 -18.13 -4.27
CA VAL A 19 -18.34 -16.95 -5.14
C VAL A 19 -18.17 -17.45 -6.57
N ASP A 20 -19.27 -17.57 -7.30
CA ASP A 20 -19.21 -17.73 -8.74
C ASP A 20 -18.99 -16.36 -9.37
N ARG A 21 -17.84 -16.16 -10.00
CA ARG A 21 -17.51 -14.89 -10.65
C ARG A 21 -17.41 -15.05 -12.16
N ALA A 22 -18.23 -14.28 -12.86
CA ALA A 22 -18.06 -14.03 -14.29
C ALA A 22 -17.14 -12.82 -14.49
N ILE A 23 -16.02 -13.01 -15.19
CA ILE A 23 -15.20 -11.90 -15.69
C ILE A 23 -15.93 -11.30 -16.90
N THR A 24 -16.14 -9.99 -16.92
CA THR A 24 -16.91 -9.36 -18.01
C THR A 24 -16.09 -9.22 -19.28
N ALA A 25 -16.75 -9.12 -20.44
CA ALA A 25 -16.10 -8.90 -21.73
C ALA A 25 -15.27 -7.61 -21.75
N GLU A 26 -15.69 -6.56 -21.03
CA GLU A 26 -14.94 -5.31 -20.90
C GLU A 26 -13.65 -5.48 -20.08
N GLN A 27 -13.69 -6.27 -19.00
CA GLN A 27 -12.48 -6.56 -18.22
C GLN A 27 -11.47 -7.38 -19.02
N VAL A 28 -11.94 -8.33 -19.81
CA VAL A 28 -11.12 -9.09 -20.77
C VAL A 28 -10.55 -8.16 -21.85
N ALA A 29 -11.38 -7.27 -22.42
CA ALA A 29 -10.95 -6.34 -23.46
C ALA A 29 -9.91 -5.32 -22.93
N PHE A 30 -10.07 -4.85 -21.69
CA PHE A 30 -9.11 -3.97 -21.04
C PHE A 30 -7.76 -4.67 -20.84
N ALA A 31 -7.76 -5.87 -20.24
CA ALA A 31 -6.53 -6.66 -20.06
C ALA A 31 -5.86 -7.03 -21.40
N ALA A 32 -6.65 -7.34 -22.42
CA ALA A 32 -6.14 -7.64 -23.76
C ALA A 32 -5.54 -6.41 -24.45
N LYS A 33 -6.06 -5.20 -24.18
CA LYS A 33 -5.62 -3.95 -24.80
C LYS A 33 -4.39 -3.34 -24.14
N ASP A 34 -4.33 -3.33 -22.81
CA ASP A 34 -3.24 -2.69 -22.07
C ASP A 34 -2.00 -3.61 -21.98
N GLU A 35 -2.17 -4.93 -21.95
CA GLU A 35 -1.06 -5.88 -21.83
C GLU A 35 -0.94 -6.84 -23.02
N GLY A 36 -1.52 -6.46 -24.17
CA GLY A 36 -1.28 -7.11 -25.46
C GLY A 36 -1.70 -8.58 -25.56
N ASN A 37 -2.72 -9.00 -24.80
CA ASN A 37 -3.21 -10.39 -24.74
C ASN A 37 -2.10 -11.40 -24.37
N THR A 38 -1.15 -10.97 -23.53
CA THR A 38 -0.04 -11.80 -23.06
C THR A 38 -0.42 -12.59 -21.81
N ALA A 39 0.37 -13.61 -21.46
CA ALA A 39 0.23 -14.31 -20.18
C ALA A 39 0.34 -13.35 -18.97
N ALA A 40 1.12 -12.26 -19.12
CA ALA A 40 1.19 -11.17 -18.14
C ALA A 40 -0.17 -10.45 -18.03
N GLY A 41 -0.81 -10.11 -19.15
CA GLY A 41 -2.12 -9.43 -19.14
C GLY A 41 -3.25 -10.23 -18.49
N TRP A 42 -3.26 -11.55 -18.73
CA TRP A 42 -4.18 -12.45 -18.05
C TRP A 42 -3.83 -12.64 -16.57
N ALA A 43 -2.53 -12.67 -16.23
CA ALA A 43 -2.08 -12.68 -14.85
C ALA A 43 -2.43 -11.36 -14.14
N ALA A 44 -2.35 -10.21 -14.79
CA ALA A 44 -2.74 -8.91 -14.25
C ALA A 44 -4.26 -8.81 -14.03
N LEU A 45 -5.07 -9.33 -14.98
CA LEU A 45 -6.51 -9.46 -14.81
C LEU A 45 -6.88 -10.31 -13.58
N ALA A 46 -6.18 -11.44 -13.37
CA ALA A 46 -6.34 -12.27 -12.19
C ALA A 46 -5.71 -11.67 -10.92
N ALA A 47 -4.62 -10.89 -11.04
CA ALA A 47 -3.88 -10.29 -9.93
C ALA A 47 -4.56 -9.02 -9.37
N ASN A 48 -5.49 -8.42 -10.12
CA ASN A 48 -6.36 -7.37 -9.60
C ASN A 48 -7.33 -7.85 -8.51
N GLU A 49 -7.30 -9.15 -8.18
CA GLU A 49 -8.21 -9.80 -7.27
C GLU A 49 -7.46 -10.73 -6.32
N TYR A 50 -7.35 -10.32 -5.07
CA TYR A 50 -6.97 -11.26 -4.02
C TYR A 50 -8.19 -12.08 -3.61
N SER A 51 -7.99 -13.39 -3.48
CA SER A 51 -8.94 -14.28 -2.83
C SER A 51 -8.32 -14.75 -1.52
N PHE A 52 -8.85 -14.27 -0.39
CA PHE A 52 -8.50 -14.84 0.91
C PHE A 52 -9.46 -15.97 1.23
N LEU A 53 -8.98 -17.17 1.54
CA LEU A 53 -9.77 -18.28 2.03
C LEU A 53 -9.23 -18.72 3.38
N GLY A 54 -10.02 -18.57 4.44
CA GLY A 54 -9.58 -18.98 5.77
C GLY A 54 -10.60 -18.78 6.88
N LYS A 55 -10.16 -19.07 8.11
CA LYS A 55 -10.91 -18.89 9.36
C LYS A 55 -10.32 -17.80 10.26
N ALA A 56 -9.52 -16.91 9.68
CA ALA A 56 -8.89 -15.81 10.40
C ALA A 56 -9.95 -14.87 11.01
N ALA A 57 -9.56 -14.19 12.08
CA ALA A 57 -10.40 -13.17 12.70
C ALA A 57 -10.65 -12.04 11.69
N LEU A 58 -11.86 -11.49 11.75
CA LEU A 58 -12.29 -10.40 10.89
C LEU A 58 -12.85 -9.29 11.76
N GLU A 59 -12.30 -8.10 11.55
CA GLU A 59 -12.74 -6.87 12.17
C GLU A 59 -13.40 -5.98 11.12
N THR A 60 -14.57 -5.44 11.43
CA THR A 60 -15.23 -4.47 10.55
C THR A 60 -14.70 -3.08 10.86
N LEU A 61 -14.37 -2.32 9.82
CA LEU A 61 -13.91 -0.94 9.87
C LEU A 61 -14.85 -0.07 9.02
N PRO A 62 -14.88 1.26 9.21
CA PRO A 62 -15.65 2.14 8.33
C PRO A 62 -15.23 1.96 6.87
N GLY A 63 -16.14 1.42 6.04
CA GLY A 63 -15.93 1.19 4.61
C GLY A 63 -15.20 -0.12 4.25
N GLY A 64 -14.83 -0.98 5.21
CA GLY A 64 -14.11 -2.20 4.87
C GLY A 64 -13.88 -3.17 6.02
N VAL A 65 -12.98 -4.13 5.79
CA VAL A 65 -12.65 -5.18 6.76
C VAL A 65 -11.15 -5.36 6.91
N LEU A 66 -10.72 -5.64 8.14
CA LEU A 66 -9.37 -6.09 8.46
C LEU A 66 -9.42 -7.55 8.87
N ILE A 67 -8.70 -8.39 8.14
CA ILE A 67 -8.51 -9.80 8.44
C ILE A 67 -7.09 -9.94 8.96
N HIS A 68 -6.90 -10.59 10.10
CA HIS A 68 -5.57 -10.68 10.67
C HIS A 68 -5.20 -12.08 11.18
N ASP A 69 -3.92 -12.41 11.08
CA ASP A 69 -3.32 -13.56 11.74
C ASP A 69 -3.32 -13.35 13.27
N GLY A 70 -3.69 -14.38 14.02
CA GLY A 70 -3.65 -14.37 15.49
C GLY A 70 -2.23 -14.30 16.07
N LYS A 71 -1.20 -14.51 15.23
CA LYS A 71 0.21 -14.32 15.59
C LYS A 71 0.68 -12.87 15.56
N LEU A 72 -0.09 -11.95 14.96
CA LEU A 72 0.25 -10.53 14.99
C LEU A 72 0.02 -10.00 16.40
N ASP A 73 1.06 -9.45 17.03
CA ASP A 73 0.91 -8.92 18.38
C ASP A 73 -0.04 -7.71 18.41
N ALA A 74 -0.66 -7.52 19.57
CA ALA A 74 -1.70 -6.53 19.78
C ALA A 74 -1.23 -5.10 19.45
N ALA A 75 0.05 -4.77 19.70
CA ALA A 75 0.56 -3.42 19.47
C ALA A 75 0.68 -3.13 17.97
N ARG A 76 1.26 -4.05 17.18
CA ARG A 76 1.32 -3.91 15.72
C ARG A 76 -0.07 -3.97 15.07
N LEU A 77 -0.95 -4.86 15.55
CA LEU A 77 -2.33 -4.92 15.08
C LEU A 77 -3.06 -3.60 15.32
N GLU A 78 -2.94 -3.02 16.52
CA GLU A 78 -3.56 -1.74 16.86
C GLU A 78 -3.01 -0.59 16.01
N ALA A 79 -1.69 -0.59 15.79
CA ALA A 79 -1.04 0.40 14.92
C ALA A 79 -1.58 0.31 13.48
N ALA A 80 -1.70 -0.89 12.92
CA ALA A 80 -2.25 -1.09 11.59
C ALA A 80 -3.73 -0.67 11.52
N ARG A 81 -4.55 -1.14 12.47
CA ARG A 81 -5.99 -0.88 12.56
C ARG A 81 -6.31 0.61 12.65
N SER A 82 -5.67 1.31 13.58
CA SER A 82 -5.88 2.75 13.77
C SER A 82 -5.37 3.58 12.58
N THR A 83 -4.25 3.18 11.98
CA THR A 83 -3.70 3.87 10.79
C THR A 83 -4.59 3.69 9.57
N LEU A 84 -5.05 2.47 9.29
CA LEU A 84 -5.97 2.19 8.17
C LEU A 84 -7.20 3.12 8.21
N GLY A 85 -7.90 3.18 9.35
CA GLY A 85 -9.09 4.01 9.48
C GLY A 85 -8.79 5.51 9.34
N ASN A 86 -7.76 6.00 10.04
CA ASN A 86 -7.43 7.42 10.06
C ASN A 86 -6.91 7.92 8.71
N VAL A 87 -5.98 7.18 8.08
CA VAL A 87 -5.38 7.55 6.80
C VAL A 87 -6.42 7.49 5.69
N THR A 88 -7.20 6.42 5.60
CA THR A 88 -8.26 6.29 4.58
C THR A 88 -9.24 7.46 4.65
N ALA A 89 -9.74 7.77 5.85
CA ALA A 89 -10.68 8.88 6.03
C ALA A 89 -10.06 10.24 5.66
N ARG A 90 -8.76 10.40 5.92
CA ARG A 90 -8.05 11.66 5.66
C ARG A 90 -7.72 11.87 4.19
N LEU A 91 -7.23 10.83 3.52
CA LEU A 91 -7.01 10.85 2.07
C LEU A 91 -8.33 11.03 1.31
N ALA A 92 -9.41 10.40 1.75
CA ALA A 92 -10.73 10.61 1.15
C ALA A 92 -11.19 12.07 1.25
N ARG A 93 -10.93 12.75 2.37
CA ARG A 93 -11.19 14.19 2.50
C ARG A 93 -10.25 15.03 1.63
N ALA A 94 -8.97 14.70 1.60
CA ALA A 94 -7.96 15.47 0.85
C ALA A 94 -8.18 15.40 -0.66
N TYR A 95 -8.53 14.23 -1.17
CA TYR A 95 -8.77 14.00 -2.60
C TYR A 95 -10.24 14.15 -3.01
N GLY A 96 -11.16 14.30 -2.05
CA GLY A 96 -12.59 14.43 -2.32
C GLY A 96 -13.26 13.17 -2.87
N VAL A 97 -12.58 12.01 -2.78
CA VAL A 97 -13.04 10.74 -3.36
C VAL A 97 -12.53 9.55 -2.56
N MET A 98 -13.39 8.55 -2.39
CA MET A 98 -13.03 7.24 -1.85
C MET A 98 -12.72 6.27 -3.02
N PRO A 99 -11.59 5.52 -3.00
CA PRO A 99 -11.20 4.64 -4.10
C PRO A 99 -12.16 3.49 -4.39
N ALA A 100 -12.88 3.01 -3.36
CA ALA A 100 -13.88 1.95 -3.50
C ALA A 100 -14.96 2.01 -2.41
N ASP A 101 -16.14 1.48 -2.70
CA ASP A 101 -17.26 1.37 -1.74
C ASP A 101 -16.98 0.35 -0.62
N ALA A 102 -16.17 -0.67 -0.91
CA ALA A 102 -15.76 -1.70 0.03
C ALA A 102 -14.30 -2.08 -0.21
N TRP A 103 -13.52 -2.17 0.86
CA TRP A 103 -12.14 -2.62 0.84
C TRP A 103 -11.86 -3.71 1.87
N ALA A 104 -10.81 -4.49 1.64
CA ALA A 104 -10.36 -5.51 2.57
C ALA A 104 -8.84 -5.55 2.70
N VAL A 105 -8.37 -5.63 3.94
CA VAL A 105 -6.94 -5.73 4.26
C VAL A 105 -6.69 -7.09 4.92
N VAL A 106 -5.69 -7.82 4.46
CA VAL A 106 -5.22 -9.06 5.10
C VAL A 106 -3.87 -8.78 5.74
N ALA A 107 -3.82 -8.76 7.07
CA ALA A 107 -2.61 -8.63 7.86
C ALA A 107 -2.11 -10.00 8.32
N SER A 108 -0.88 -10.36 7.97
CA SER A 108 -0.33 -11.69 8.27
C SER A 108 1.09 -11.61 8.81
N VAL A 109 1.50 -12.65 9.54
CA VAL A 109 2.86 -12.77 10.08
C VAL A 109 3.56 -13.96 9.42
N SER A 110 4.77 -13.76 8.92
CA SER A 110 5.51 -14.83 8.24
C SER A 110 7.01 -14.64 8.33
N SER A 111 7.73 -15.71 8.69
CA SER A 111 9.19 -15.79 8.65
C SER A 111 9.77 -15.74 7.24
N ALA A 112 8.94 -15.92 6.20
CA ALA A 112 9.36 -15.77 4.81
C ALA A 112 9.57 -14.30 4.41
N VAL A 113 9.03 -13.35 5.17
CA VAL A 113 9.23 -11.91 4.94
C VAL A 113 10.63 -11.54 5.42
N ARG A 114 11.58 -11.39 4.50
CA ARG A 114 12.98 -11.08 4.84
C ARG A 114 13.19 -9.64 5.30
N SER A 115 12.38 -8.70 4.80
CA SER A 115 12.29 -7.32 5.29
C SER A 115 11.45 -7.26 6.58
N THR A 116 11.35 -6.09 7.22
CA THR A 116 10.45 -5.92 8.38
C THR A 116 8.98 -6.10 7.99
N TYR A 117 8.62 -5.67 6.78
CA TYR A 117 7.27 -5.73 6.23
C TYR A 117 7.30 -5.79 4.70
N HIS A 118 6.17 -6.22 4.10
CA HIS A 118 5.94 -6.19 2.66
C HIS A 118 4.44 -6.07 2.38
N GLY A 119 4.06 -5.10 1.56
CA GLY A 119 2.69 -4.86 1.13
C GLY A 119 2.46 -5.27 -0.33
N ASP A 120 1.23 -5.64 -0.65
CA ASP A 120 0.72 -5.55 -2.03
C ASP A 120 -0.65 -4.88 -1.98
N VAL A 121 -0.94 -4.06 -2.98
CA VAL A 121 -2.17 -3.27 -3.06
C VAL A 121 -2.80 -3.41 -4.44
N THR A 122 -4.12 -3.63 -4.48
CA THR A 122 -4.89 -3.50 -5.72
C THR A 122 -5.50 -2.10 -5.81
N ALA A 123 -6.11 -1.77 -6.95
CA ALA A 123 -6.77 -0.50 -7.26
C ALA A 123 -7.95 -0.14 -6.31
N GLY A 124 -7.66 0.14 -5.04
CA GLY A 124 -8.60 0.61 -4.02
C GLY A 124 -9.39 -0.46 -3.27
N ARG A 125 -9.22 -1.75 -3.58
CA ARG A 125 -10.14 -2.81 -3.10
C ARG A 125 -9.52 -3.74 -2.09
N MET A 126 -8.26 -4.08 -2.27
CA MET A 126 -7.60 -5.08 -1.44
C MET A 126 -6.17 -4.71 -1.15
N MET A 127 -5.70 -5.18 0.00
CA MET A 127 -4.34 -4.99 0.46
C MET A 127 -3.90 -6.21 1.25
N SER A 128 -2.66 -6.65 1.01
CA SER A 128 -2.00 -7.71 1.77
C SER A 128 -0.84 -7.09 2.53
N LEU A 129 -0.92 -7.05 3.86
CA LEU A 129 0.13 -6.58 4.75
C LEU A 129 0.82 -7.80 5.37
N ARG A 130 2.11 -7.98 5.08
CA ARG A 130 2.90 -9.09 5.65
C ARG A 130 3.96 -8.53 6.58
N PHE A 131 3.98 -9.00 7.81
CA PHE A 131 4.93 -8.62 8.85
C PHE A 131 5.91 -9.76 9.12
N ASN A 132 7.16 -9.42 9.39
CA ASN A 132 8.14 -10.37 9.89
C ASN A 132 7.73 -10.87 11.30
N ASP A 133 8.06 -12.12 11.64
CA ASP A 133 7.70 -12.76 12.91
C ASP A 133 8.76 -12.59 14.02
N ALA A 134 9.92 -12.03 13.70
CA ALA A 134 10.96 -11.71 14.66
C ALA A 134 10.53 -10.56 15.57
N PRO A 135 10.80 -10.66 16.89
CA PRO A 135 10.50 -9.59 17.83
C PRO A 135 11.35 -8.35 17.52
N PRO A 136 10.76 -7.15 17.48
CA PRO A 136 11.51 -5.93 17.21
C PRO A 136 12.46 -5.60 18.36
N LYS A 137 13.68 -5.16 18.02
CA LYS A 137 14.66 -4.69 19.02
C LYS A 137 14.21 -3.41 19.75
N ASP A 138 13.52 -2.53 19.03
CA ASP A 138 12.89 -1.32 19.56
C ASP A 138 11.39 -1.37 19.23
N PRO A 139 10.55 -1.72 20.23
CA PRO A 139 9.10 -1.79 20.03
C PRO A 139 8.49 -0.44 19.62
N THR A 140 8.99 0.68 20.14
CA THR A 140 8.43 2.00 19.82
C THR A 140 8.72 2.38 18.37
N ALA A 141 9.96 2.16 17.92
CA ALA A 141 10.31 2.35 16.52
C ALA A 141 9.53 1.42 15.59
N ALA A 142 9.31 0.16 15.98
CA ALA A 142 8.53 -0.79 15.20
C ALA A 142 7.07 -0.32 15.01
N ILE A 143 6.44 0.22 16.05
CA ILE A 143 5.08 0.77 15.93
C ILE A 143 5.02 1.98 15.00
N ARG A 144 6.02 2.87 15.08
CA ARG A 144 6.15 3.98 14.13
C ARG A 144 6.33 3.47 12.70
N GLN A 145 7.12 2.42 12.49
CA GLN A 145 7.32 1.79 11.20
C GLN A 145 6.05 1.16 10.63
N VAL A 146 5.24 0.50 11.46
CA VAL A 146 3.94 -0.04 11.03
C VAL A 146 3.02 1.09 10.56
N ARG A 147 2.98 2.21 11.29
CA ARG A 147 2.16 3.38 10.89
C ARG A 147 2.62 3.96 9.57
N TRP A 148 3.94 4.11 9.36
CA TRP A 148 4.48 4.54 8.09
C TRP A 148 4.07 3.58 6.96
N PHE A 149 4.39 2.30 7.12
CA PHE A 149 4.13 1.26 6.14
C PHE A 149 2.64 1.21 5.77
N VAL A 150 1.74 1.20 6.75
CA VAL A 150 0.29 1.18 6.45
C VAL A 150 -0.15 2.47 5.77
N SER A 151 0.40 3.64 6.14
CA SER A 151 0.07 4.90 5.46
C SER A 151 0.55 4.89 4.00
N HIS A 152 1.73 4.32 3.74
CA HIS A 152 2.29 4.11 2.41
C HIS A 152 1.34 3.23 1.58
N GLU A 153 1.01 2.04 2.06
CA GLU A 153 0.15 1.10 1.33
C GLU A 153 -1.27 1.66 1.10
N VAL A 154 -1.84 2.40 2.05
CA VAL A 154 -3.16 3.03 1.84
C VAL A 154 -3.09 4.13 0.77
N THR A 155 -1.96 4.84 0.66
CA THR A 155 -1.79 5.85 -0.39
C THR A 155 -1.84 5.22 -1.79
N HIS A 156 -1.33 4.00 -1.93
CA HIS A 156 -1.39 3.25 -3.20
C HIS A 156 -2.83 3.01 -3.71
N TRP A 157 -3.85 3.03 -2.84
CA TRP A 157 -5.24 2.97 -3.29
C TRP A 157 -5.65 4.19 -4.13
N TRP A 158 -5.13 5.38 -3.81
CA TRP A 158 -5.37 6.57 -4.64
C TRP A 158 -4.49 6.54 -5.88
N ASP A 159 -3.23 6.11 -5.75
CA ASP A 159 -2.29 6.13 -6.87
C ASP A 159 -2.74 5.20 -7.99
N THR A 160 -3.13 3.98 -7.65
CA THR A 160 -3.57 2.98 -8.64
C THR A 160 -5.05 3.10 -8.96
N GLY A 161 -5.91 3.35 -7.96
CA GLY A 161 -7.37 3.28 -8.12
C GLY A 161 -7.99 4.56 -8.67
N VAL A 162 -7.54 5.72 -8.19
CA VAL A 162 -8.17 7.02 -8.48
C VAL A 162 -7.38 7.78 -9.53
N LEU A 163 -6.08 7.99 -9.29
CA LEU A 163 -5.20 8.83 -10.10
C LEU A 163 -4.62 8.07 -11.29
N ARG A 164 -4.50 6.73 -11.18
CA ARG A 164 -3.89 5.84 -12.17
C ARG A 164 -2.49 6.32 -12.56
N THR A 165 -1.65 6.49 -11.55
CA THR A 165 -0.24 6.88 -11.71
C THR A 165 0.48 5.95 -12.67
N ASP A 166 1.42 6.49 -13.41
CA ASP A 166 2.20 5.73 -14.39
C ASP A 166 3.08 4.67 -13.70
N MET A 167 2.74 3.40 -13.90
CA MET A 167 3.44 2.25 -13.32
C MET A 167 4.85 2.05 -13.90
N ASP A 168 5.14 2.60 -15.09
CA ASP A 168 6.49 2.60 -15.67
C ASP A 168 7.40 3.66 -15.02
N ARG A 169 6.85 4.48 -14.13
CA ARG A 169 7.57 5.52 -13.38
C ARG A 169 7.46 5.26 -11.88
N PRO A 170 8.20 4.28 -11.34
CA PRO A 170 8.05 3.84 -9.95
C PRO A 170 8.30 4.95 -8.93
N TRP A 171 9.10 5.97 -9.26
CA TRP A 171 9.31 7.12 -8.38
C TRP A 171 8.05 7.99 -8.18
N ILE A 172 7.13 8.02 -9.15
CA ILE A 172 5.85 8.71 -8.98
C ILE A 172 5.02 7.92 -7.98
N HIS A 173 4.90 6.61 -8.18
CA HIS A 173 4.08 5.70 -7.39
C HIS A 173 4.63 5.52 -5.97
N GLU A 174 5.80 4.90 -5.83
CA GLU A 174 6.42 4.58 -4.53
C GLU A 174 6.84 5.84 -3.78
N GLY A 175 7.37 6.84 -4.49
CA GLY A 175 7.80 8.09 -3.88
C GLY A 175 6.65 8.98 -3.41
N HIS A 176 5.50 8.95 -4.09
CA HIS A 176 4.31 9.64 -3.61
C HIS A 176 3.79 8.98 -2.33
N ALA A 177 3.70 7.65 -2.32
CA ALA A 177 3.24 6.89 -1.17
C ALA A 177 4.11 7.14 0.08
N ASP A 178 5.43 7.18 -0.07
CA ASP A 178 6.34 7.51 1.03
C ASP A 178 6.23 8.97 1.50
N TRP A 179 6.15 9.91 0.57
CA TRP A 179 5.95 11.32 0.91
C TRP A 179 4.63 11.55 1.65
N MET A 180 3.56 10.94 1.17
CA MET A 180 2.25 11.04 1.78
C MET A 180 2.23 10.37 3.15
N ALA A 181 2.85 9.20 3.30
CA ALA A 181 2.95 8.51 4.59
C ALA A 181 3.56 9.40 5.67
N GLY A 182 4.67 10.06 5.35
CA GLY A 182 5.32 10.96 6.29
C GLY A 182 4.55 12.24 6.59
N LEU A 183 3.90 12.86 5.59
CA LEU A 183 3.00 14.00 5.82
C LEU A 183 1.81 13.63 6.71
N LEU A 184 1.22 12.45 6.48
CA LEU A 184 0.11 11.94 7.28
C LEU A 184 0.54 11.72 8.73
N MET A 185 1.72 11.12 8.93
CA MET A 185 2.30 10.90 10.26
C MET A 185 2.63 12.22 10.97
N LEU A 186 3.17 13.21 10.26
CA LEU A 186 3.50 14.50 10.84
C LEU A 186 2.25 15.22 11.37
N ASP A 187 1.20 15.29 10.56
CA ASP A 187 -0.04 15.94 10.98
C ASP A 187 -0.83 15.13 12.03
N ALA A 188 -0.69 13.79 12.04
CA ALA A 188 -1.22 12.96 13.11
C ALA A 188 -0.39 13.05 14.42
N GLY A 189 0.69 13.83 14.46
CA GLY A 189 1.58 13.94 15.61
C GLY A 189 2.35 12.65 15.93
N GLN A 190 2.48 11.74 14.96
CA GLN A 190 3.16 10.45 15.10
C GLN A 190 4.66 10.53 14.78
N THR A 191 5.07 11.64 14.16
CA THR A 191 6.45 12.09 14.00
C THR A 191 6.50 13.60 14.22
N ASP A 192 7.67 14.13 14.54
CA ASP A 192 7.88 15.57 14.64
C ASP A 192 8.58 16.14 13.40
N THR A 193 8.60 17.46 13.28
CA THR A 193 9.22 18.14 12.13
C THR A 193 10.72 17.88 12.02
N ALA A 194 11.42 17.68 13.15
CA ALA A 194 12.86 17.45 13.15
C ALA A 194 13.19 16.06 12.60
N THR A 195 12.46 15.05 13.06
CA THR A 195 12.55 13.66 12.58
C THR A 195 12.17 13.59 11.12
N TRP A 196 11.05 14.20 10.73
CA TRP A 196 10.64 14.26 9.33
C TRP A 196 11.68 14.91 8.43
N ARG A 197 12.30 16.02 8.87
CA ARG A 197 13.39 16.64 8.13
C ARG A 197 14.61 15.73 8.01
N ALA A 198 14.99 15.02 9.07
CA ALA A 198 16.09 14.08 9.04
C ALA A 198 15.82 12.91 8.05
N ASP A 199 14.57 12.44 7.99
CA ASP A 199 14.15 11.44 7.01
C ASP A 199 14.26 12.00 5.58
N MET A 200 13.96 13.29 5.38
CA MET A 200 14.07 13.96 4.07
C MET A 200 15.52 14.14 3.64
N ASP A 201 16.39 14.54 4.57
CA ASP A 201 17.82 14.67 4.30
C ASP A 201 18.42 13.30 3.95
N THR A 202 17.97 12.23 4.63
CA THR A 202 18.37 10.86 4.32
C THR A 202 17.91 10.44 2.93
N ALA A 203 16.65 10.69 2.58
CA ALA A 203 16.12 10.41 1.24
C ALA A 203 16.85 11.19 0.14
N LEU A 204 17.15 12.47 0.38
CA LEU A 204 17.94 13.31 -0.54
C LEU A 204 19.33 12.73 -0.76
N ASN A 205 20.03 12.39 0.32
CA ASN A 205 21.36 11.79 0.23
C ASN A 205 21.31 10.46 -0.52
N ASN A 206 20.38 9.57 -0.18
CA ASN A 206 20.22 8.27 -0.84
C ASN A 206 19.93 8.43 -2.35
N CYS A 207 19.07 9.38 -2.72
CA CYS A 207 18.81 9.68 -4.12
C CYS A 207 20.07 10.19 -4.84
N GLN A 208 20.80 11.13 -4.22
CA GLN A 208 22.05 11.65 -4.79
C GLN A 208 23.10 10.55 -4.96
N PHE A 209 23.24 9.64 -3.98
CA PHE A 209 24.17 8.52 -4.08
C PHE A 209 23.79 7.55 -5.20
N ALA A 210 22.51 7.20 -5.30
CA ALA A 210 22.02 6.27 -6.31
C ALA A 210 22.09 6.85 -7.73
N ARG A 211 21.75 8.13 -7.90
CA ARG A 211 21.58 8.76 -9.22
C ARG A 211 22.79 9.55 -9.69
N ARG A 212 23.62 10.05 -8.77
CA ARG A 212 24.70 11.01 -9.08
C ARG A 212 24.13 12.18 -9.90
N ASP A 213 24.65 12.40 -11.10
CA ASP A 213 24.24 13.48 -12.01
C ASP A 213 23.04 13.13 -12.91
N ARG A 214 22.42 11.95 -12.73
CA ARG A 214 21.27 11.53 -13.56
C ARG A 214 19.96 12.06 -13.00
N PRO A 215 19.04 12.59 -13.82
CA PRO A 215 17.72 13.00 -13.36
C PRO A 215 16.95 11.82 -12.72
N ALA A 216 16.16 12.10 -11.67
CA ALA A 216 15.25 11.11 -11.08
C ALA A 216 14.21 10.62 -12.10
N ALA A 217 13.77 11.48 -13.01
CA ALA A 217 12.81 11.15 -14.06
C ALA A 217 13.30 10.08 -15.06
N THR A 218 14.59 9.74 -15.07
CA THR A 218 15.17 8.71 -15.94
C THR A 218 15.45 7.40 -15.19
N LEU A 219 14.72 7.13 -14.10
CA LEU A 219 14.68 5.80 -13.49
C LEU A 219 14.13 4.80 -14.51
N PRO A 220 14.75 3.60 -14.62
CA PRO A 220 14.23 2.57 -15.51
C PRO A 220 12.82 2.16 -15.08
N SER A 221 12.04 1.69 -16.06
CA SER A 221 10.74 1.08 -15.80
C SER A 221 10.91 -0.23 -15.03
N GLY A 222 9.93 -0.54 -14.18
CA GLY A 222 9.93 -1.75 -13.36
C GLY A 222 10.59 -1.58 -12.00
N PHE A 223 10.19 -2.43 -11.07
CA PHE A 223 10.71 -2.45 -9.70
C PHE A 223 12.07 -3.15 -9.66
N ASN A 224 13.15 -2.39 -9.45
CA ASN A 224 14.38 -2.92 -8.88
C ASN A 224 14.28 -2.81 -7.36
N ARG A 225 14.85 -3.77 -6.62
CA ARG A 225 14.88 -3.78 -5.14
C ARG A 225 15.77 -2.68 -4.54
N ASP A 226 16.19 -1.72 -5.34
CA ASP A 226 17.05 -0.63 -4.90
C ASP A 226 16.16 0.48 -4.33
N ASP A 227 16.61 1.15 -3.27
CA ASP A 227 15.84 2.22 -2.60
C ASP A 227 15.68 3.51 -3.46
N ASP A 228 16.11 3.50 -4.73
CA ASP A 228 16.17 4.68 -5.56
C ASP A 228 14.81 5.26 -6.03
N PRO A 229 13.72 4.49 -6.30
CA PRO A 229 12.44 5.11 -6.66
C PRO A 229 11.78 5.76 -5.44
N TYR A 230 11.92 5.15 -4.25
CA TYR A 230 11.42 5.67 -2.98
C TYR A 230 12.13 6.98 -2.64
N ALA A 231 13.45 6.94 -2.48
CA ALA A 231 14.23 8.10 -2.03
C ALA A 231 14.12 9.29 -3.00
N CYS A 232 14.25 9.04 -4.30
CA CYS A 232 14.18 10.12 -5.30
C CYS A 232 12.76 10.66 -5.48
N GLY A 233 11.76 9.80 -5.50
CA GLY A 233 10.38 10.22 -5.66
C GLY A 233 9.90 11.04 -4.46
N HIS A 234 10.24 10.61 -3.24
CA HIS A 234 9.94 11.29 -1.99
C HIS A 234 10.38 12.76 -2.02
N VAL A 235 11.65 13.00 -2.37
CA VAL A 235 12.21 14.36 -2.46
C VAL A 235 11.59 15.16 -3.59
N THR A 236 11.30 14.53 -4.73
CA THR A 236 10.69 15.21 -5.88
C THR A 236 9.29 15.72 -5.54
N TRP A 237 8.49 14.96 -4.78
CA TRP A 237 7.17 15.39 -4.31
C TRP A 237 7.25 16.57 -3.34
N LEU A 238 8.22 16.56 -2.42
CA LEU A 238 8.48 17.72 -1.55
C LEU A 238 8.78 18.98 -2.37
N LEU A 239 9.66 18.88 -3.37
CA LEU A 239 9.99 20.00 -4.24
C LEU A 239 8.75 20.48 -5.01
N ALA A 240 7.95 19.57 -5.57
CA ALA A 240 6.71 19.92 -6.28
C ALA A 240 5.71 20.65 -5.38
N GLN A 241 5.55 20.24 -4.12
CA GLN A 241 4.68 20.95 -3.17
C GLN A 241 5.19 22.36 -2.87
N SER A 242 6.50 22.54 -2.72
CA SER A 242 7.11 23.84 -2.41
C SER A 242 6.94 24.90 -3.51
N GLN A 243 6.66 24.47 -4.75
CA GLN A 243 6.50 25.33 -5.93
C GLN A 243 5.07 25.86 -6.11
N ARG A 244 4.12 25.51 -5.25
CA ARG A 244 2.76 26.07 -5.34
C ARG A 244 2.78 27.55 -4.94
N PRO A 245 2.34 28.48 -5.81
CA PRO A 245 2.21 29.88 -5.43
C PRO A 245 1.28 29.99 -4.22
N ARG A 246 1.70 30.78 -3.23
CA ARG A 246 0.90 31.09 -2.05
C ARG A 246 -0.33 31.92 -2.44
#